data_AF-A0A960EHG8-F1
#
_entry.id   AF-A0A960EHG8-F1
#
_cell.length_a   1.000
_cell.length_b   1.000
_cell.length_c   1.000
_cell.angle_alpha   90.00
_cell.angle_beta   90.00
_cell.angle_gamma   90.00
#
_symmetry.space_group_name_H-M   'P 1'
#
loop_
_entity.id
_entity.type
_entity.pdbx_description
1 polymer ?
#
loop_
_entity_poly.entity_id
_entity_poly.type
_entity_poly.pdbx_seq_one_letter_code
_entity_poly.pdbx_strand_id
1 'polypeptide(L)'
;RNGATEAEYRMAHPATLAPGSSPAVAEVQGETVIVQSSLYRKDGHSGQAVAGDLTKIYLFRTGTGLCRADWPQFHRDAGNSGLYFGAHGRWTPFDCPADFVRQQYLDFLGREPDASGTAYWTGRLHDATLGSDVIRSFLGSSEFGAAVAPVMRAYLATHGTYPPTADLITGAVADFRNGATPAEIAEQFAQDSATQALSDEEFVTLVYNSVYKRNPSYLELPAEVDRLENGTTRGDLASGHAETSIGRERLSTEVTVAMIYLGMLGRAPDPQGWDYWVPKARVSNTHVLVNGFQVSSEYERRVS
;
A
#
# COMPACT_ATOMS: atom_id res chain seq x y z
N ARG A 1 -26.37 -12.89 15.62
CA ARG A 1 -27.18 -13.12 14.40
C ARG A 1 -28.57 -12.55 14.67
N ASN A 2 -28.77 -11.27 14.41
CA ASN A 2 -30.01 -10.59 14.79
C ASN A 2 -30.71 -10.18 13.49
N GLY A 3 -31.38 -11.13 12.83
CA GLY A 3 -32.27 -10.83 11.71
C GLY A 3 -33.55 -10.21 12.25
N ALA A 4 -33.52 -8.91 12.51
CA ALA A 4 -34.68 -8.17 13.00
C ALA A 4 -35.45 -7.57 11.82
N THR A 5 -36.77 -7.57 11.90
CA THR A 5 -37.60 -6.76 11.01
C THR A 5 -37.47 -5.30 11.46
N GLU A 6 -36.74 -4.48 10.70
CA GLU A 6 -36.58 -3.06 11.04
C GLU A 6 -37.82 -2.23 10.61
N ALA A 7 -38.58 -2.68 9.60
CA ALA A 7 -39.77 -1.96 9.13
C ALA A 7 -40.82 -2.88 8.48
N GLU A 8 -42.10 -2.57 8.72
CA GLU A 8 -43.25 -3.16 8.04
C GLU A 8 -44.07 -2.06 7.35
N TYR A 9 -44.44 -2.28 6.09
CA TYR A 9 -45.24 -1.33 5.33
C TYR A 9 -46.44 -2.02 4.70
N ARG A 10 -47.63 -1.41 4.83
CA ARG A 10 -48.87 -1.88 4.21
C ARG A 10 -49.03 -1.19 2.85
N MET A 11 -49.12 -1.97 1.78
CA MET A 11 -49.20 -1.41 0.43
C MET A 11 -50.51 -0.64 0.22
N ALA A 12 -50.38 0.66 -0.08
CA ALA A 12 -51.51 1.52 -0.47
C ALA A 12 -51.86 1.39 -1.97
N HIS A 13 -50.90 0.98 -2.82
CA HIS A 13 -51.07 0.79 -4.25
C HIS A 13 -50.12 -0.32 -4.78
N PRO A 14 -50.49 -1.16 -5.76
CA PRO A 14 -49.64 -2.26 -6.28
C PRO A 14 -48.35 -1.81 -7.01
N ALA A 15 -48.12 -0.50 -7.15
CA ALA A 15 -46.93 0.08 -7.79
C ALA A 15 -45.83 0.47 -6.79
N THR A 16 -46.08 0.38 -5.49
CA THR A 16 -45.08 0.68 -4.44
C THR A 16 -44.30 -0.58 -4.07
N LEU A 17 -43.00 -0.59 -4.39
CA LEU A 17 -42.01 -1.65 -4.11
C LEU A 17 -42.47 -3.06 -4.52
N ALA A 18 -42.31 -3.41 -5.79
CA ALA A 18 -42.45 -4.80 -6.21
C ALA A 18 -41.45 -5.67 -5.40
N PRO A 19 -41.88 -6.78 -4.79
CA PRO A 19 -40.97 -7.70 -4.13
C PRO A 19 -39.95 -8.22 -5.14
N GLY A 20 -38.67 -8.00 -4.87
CA GLY A 20 -37.60 -8.64 -5.63
C GLY A 20 -37.53 -10.11 -5.26
N SER A 21 -37.43 -11.00 -6.25
CA SER A 21 -37.09 -12.41 -6.01
C SER A 21 -35.68 -12.58 -5.42
N SER A 22 -34.84 -11.55 -5.59
CA SER A 22 -33.44 -11.54 -5.16
C SER A 22 -33.23 -10.48 -4.07
N PRO A 23 -32.50 -10.79 -3.00
CA PRO A 23 -32.14 -9.80 -1.99
C PRO A 23 -31.23 -8.72 -2.60
N ALA A 24 -31.38 -7.48 -2.14
CA ALA A 24 -30.38 -6.44 -2.38
C ALA A 24 -29.28 -6.57 -1.33
N VAL A 25 -28.02 -6.53 -1.77
CA VAL A 25 -26.85 -6.65 -0.89
C VAL A 25 -26.00 -5.40 -1.05
N ALA A 26 -25.55 -4.83 0.06
CA ALA A 26 -24.65 -3.69 0.08
C ALA A 26 -23.73 -3.78 1.29
N GLU A 27 -22.55 -3.16 1.21
CA GLU A 27 -21.74 -2.89 2.40
C GLU A 27 -22.16 -1.53 2.99
N VAL A 28 -22.52 -1.51 4.27
CA VAL A 28 -22.87 -0.28 5.00
C VAL A 28 -21.99 -0.23 6.24
N GLN A 29 -21.15 0.79 6.36
CA GLN A 29 -20.22 0.96 7.49
C GLN A 29 -19.29 -0.25 7.72
N GLY A 30 -18.83 -0.91 6.65
CA GLY A 30 -17.94 -2.07 6.74
C GLY A 30 -18.65 -3.39 7.08
N GLU A 31 -19.98 -3.40 7.17
CA GLU A 31 -20.79 -4.62 7.34
C GLU A 31 -21.59 -4.91 6.09
N THR A 32 -21.64 -6.18 5.68
CA THR A 32 -22.56 -6.64 4.65
C THR A 32 -23.98 -6.59 5.21
N VAL A 33 -24.82 -5.79 4.56
CA VAL A 33 -26.25 -5.67 4.80
C VAL A 33 -27.00 -6.33 3.65
N ILE A 34 -27.84 -7.30 3.99
CA ILE A 34 -28.71 -8.01 3.06
C ILE A 34 -30.14 -7.56 3.34
N VAL A 35 -30.76 -6.98 2.32
CA VAL A 35 -32.14 -6.49 2.35
C VAL A 35 -33.00 -7.44 1.52
N GLN A 36 -33.91 -8.16 2.19
CA GLN A 36 -34.89 -8.99 1.51
C GLN A 36 -36.29 -8.41 1.73
N SER A 37 -36.97 -8.10 0.63
CA SER A 37 -38.40 -7.79 0.67
C SER A 37 -39.23 -9.05 0.44
N SER A 38 -40.33 -9.21 1.17
CA SER A 38 -41.23 -10.34 0.99
C SER A 38 -42.69 -9.92 1.16
N LEU A 39 -43.57 -10.47 0.33
CA LEU A 39 -45.02 -10.30 0.43
C LEU A 39 -45.58 -11.20 1.51
N TYR A 40 -46.41 -10.65 2.38
CA TYR A 40 -47.15 -11.35 3.42
C TYR A 40 -48.65 -11.18 3.18
N ARG A 41 -49.32 -12.30 2.90
CA ARG A 41 -50.78 -12.42 2.81
C ARG A 41 -51.24 -13.65 3.59
N LYS A 42 -52.54 -13.72 3.87
CA LYS A 42 -53.15 -14.80 4.66
C LYS A 42 -52.86 -16.20 4.09
N ASP A 43 -52.70 -16.31 2.77
CA ASP A 43 -52.63 -17.58 2.04
C ASP A 43 -51.26 -17.84 1.37
N GLY A 44 -50.19 -17.12 1.73
CA GLY A 44 -48.82 -17.42 1.27
C GLY A 44 -47.91 -16.21 0.98
N HIS A 45 -46.87 -16.44 0.19
CA HIS A 45 -45.80 -15.46 -0.14
C HIS A 45 -45.52 -15.30 -1.65
N SER A 46 -46.33 -15.90 -2.53
CA SER A 46 -46.07 -15.99 -3.98
C SER A 46 -47.11 -15.27 -4.85
N GLY A 47 -46.73 -14.85 -6.06
CA GLY A 47 -47.63 -14.22 -7.05
C GLY A 47 -47.55 -12.69 -7.09
N GLN A 48 -48.30 -12.07 -8.00
CA GLN A 48 -48.32 -10.61 -8.18
C GLN A 48 -48.86 -9.91 -6.91
N ALA A 49 -48.29 -8.75 -6.60
CA ALA A 49 -48.73 -7.94 -5.45
C ALA A 49 -50.10 -7.30 -5.71
N VAL A 50 -50.97 -7.26 -4.70
CA VAL A 50 -52.30 -6.63 -4.79
C VAL A 50 -52.51 -5.62 -3.65
N ALA A 51 -53.46 -4.70 -3.82
CA ALA A 51 -53.78 -3.71 -2.81
C ALA A 51 -54.21 -4.39 -1.49
N GLY A 52 -53.62 -3.98 -0.37
CA GLY A 52 -53.87 -4.55 0.96
C GLY A 52 -52.87 -5.64 1.39
N ASP A 53 -51.98 -6.10 0.49
CA ASP A 53 -50.84 -6.94 0.87
C ASP A 53 -49.89 -6.21 1.82
N LEU A 54 -49.25 -6.97 2.72
CA LEU A 54 -48.19 -6.46 3.58
C LEU A 54 -46.83 -6.76 2.94
N THR A 55 -45.92 -5.78 2.92
CA THR A 55 -44.51 -6.01 2.58
C THR A 55 -43.69 -5.94 3.85
N LYS A 56 -42.96 -7.01 4.12
CA LYS A 56 -41.95 -7.02 5.18
C LYS A 56 -40.58 -6.85 4.57
N ILE A 57 -39.76 -6.00 5.18
CA ILE A 57 -38.36 -5.82 4.82
C ILE A 57 -37.53 -6.44 5.93
N TYR A 58 -36.75 -7.44 5.56
CA TYR A 58 -35.78 -8.10 6.43
C TYR A 58 -34.41 -7.52 6.16
N LEU A 59 -33.73 -7.13 7.24
CA LEU A 59 -32.36 -6.64 7.21
C LEU A 59 -31.50 -7.63 7.98
N PHE A 60 -30.54 -8.24 7.28
CA PHE A 60 -29.55 -9.13 7.86
C PHE A 60 -28.19 -8.46 7.78
N ARG A 61 -27.50 -8.40 8.92
CA ARG A 61 -26.11 -7.96 8.98
C ARG A 61 -25.22 -9.15 9.26
N THR A 62 -24.15 -9.30 8.48
CA THR A 62 -23.19 -10.40 8.66
C THR A 62 -22.18 -10.11 9.78
N GLY A 63 -21.97 -8.83 10.10
CA GLY A 63 -20.90 -8.38 11.00
C GLY A 63 -19.52 -8.33 10.34
N THR A 64 -19.43 -8.56 9.03
CA THR A 64 -18.19 -8.52 8.22
C THR A 64 -18.45 -7.87 6.87
N GLY A 65 -17.44 -7.21 6.29
CA GLY A 65 -17.52 -6.65 4.93
C GLY A 65 -17.62 -7.73 3.84
N LEU A 66 -17.84 -7.31 2.60
CA LEU A 66 -18.04 -8.22 1.46
C LEU A 66 -16.70 -8.86 1.01
N CYS A 67 -16.54 -10.17 1.22
CA CYS A 67 -15.34 -10.92 0.82
C CYS A 67 -15.53 -11.69 -0.48
N ARG A 68 -14.46 -12.02 -1.22
CA ARG A 68 -14.50 -12.84 -2.45
C ARG A 68 -15.36 -14.10 -2.32
N ALA A 69 -15.25 -14.83 -1.20
CA ALA A 69 -16.02 -16.05 -0.95
C ALA A 69 -17.54 -15.83 -0.95
N ASP A 70 -17.98 -14.62 -0.64
CA ASP A 70 -19.37 -14.20 -0.61
C ASP A 70 -19.92 -13.98 -2.04
N TRP A 71 -19.07 -13.56 -3.00
CA TRP A 71 -19.50 -13.12 -4.33
C TRP A 71 -20.18 -14.19 -5.20
N PRO A 72 -19.72 -15.46 -5.28
CA PRO A 72 -20.41 -16.50 -6.03
C PRO A 72 -21.84 -16.79 -5.52
N GLN A 73 -22.10 -16.55 -4.23
CA GLN A 73 -23.42 -16.73 -3.63
C GLN A 73 -24.35 -15.54 -3.89
N PHE A 74 -23.82 -14.32 -4.01
CA PHE A 74 -24.63 -13.09 -4.06
C PHE A 74 -24.92 -12.54 -5.47
N HIS A 75 -24.17 -12.95 -6.50
CA HIS A 75 -24.36 -12.45 -7.88
C HIS A 75 -24.98 -13.43 -8.89
N ARG A 76 -25.32 -14.66 -8.47
CA ARG A 76 -25.94 -15.63 -9.40
C ARG A 76 -27.31 -15.19 -9.95
N ASP A 77 -27.98 -14.23 -9.29
CA ASP A 77 -29.34 -13.78 -9.66
C ASP A 77 -29.43 -12.31 -10.14
N ALA A 78 -28.31 -11.62 -10.36
CA ALA A 78 -28.29 -10.28 -10.96
C ALA A 78 -27.46 -10.29 -12.26
N GLY A 79 -28.09 -10.77 -13.32
CA GLY A 79 -27.77 -10.55 -14.74
C GLY A 79 -26.30 -10.36 -15.13
N ASN A 80 -25.72 -11.41 -15.76
CA ASN A 80 -24.79 -11.34 -16.89
C ASN A 80 -23.96 -10.03 -17.06
N SER A 81 -23.05 -9.72 -16.14
CA SER A 81 -21.95 -8.77 -16.44
C SER A 81 -20.70 -9.46 -16.99
N GLY A 82 -20.63 -10.80 -16.98
CA GLY A 82 -19.72 -11.57 -17.83
C GLY A 82 -18.22 -11.27 -17.73
N LEU A 83 -17.77 -10.53 -16.71
CA LEU A 83 -16.37 -10.12 -16.55
C LEU A 83 -15.88 -10.45 -15.13
N TYR A 84 -15.85 -11.74 -14.82
CA TYR A 84 -15.20 -12.28 -13.61
C TYR A 84 -13.65 -12.23 -13.69
N PHE A 85 -13.06 -11.58 -14.70
CA PHE A 85 -11.60 -11.53 -14.88
C PHE A 85 -10.94 -10.21 -14.42
N GLY A 86 -11.70 -9.22 -13.93
CA GLY A 86 -11.18 -7.88 -13.62
C GLY A 86 -11.00 -7.52 -12.14
N ALA A 87 -11.79 -8.10 -11.22
CA ALA A 87 -11.78 -7.72 -9.80
C ALA A 87 -10.71 -8.47 -8.98
N HIS A 88 -10.30 -9.66 -9.40
CA HIS A 88 -9.39 -10.51 -8.62
C HIS A 88 -8.01 -9.89 -8.39
N GLY A 89 -7.44 -9.21 -9.39
CA GLY A 89 -6.11 -8.60 -9.24
C GLY A 89 -6.05 -7.42 -8.27
N ARG A 90 -7.19 -6.92 -7.77
CA ARG A 90 -7.21 -5.70 -6.95
C ARG A 90 -6.82 -5.92 -5.49
N TRP A 91 -7.08 -7.09 -4.93
CA TRP A 91 -6.67 -7.40 -3.55
C TRP A 91 -6.08 -8.80 -3.45
N THR A 92 -5.55 -9.35 -4.55
CA THR A 92 -4.74 -10.56 -4.49
C THR A 92 -3.53 -10.37 -3.57
N PRO A 93 -3.13 -11.43 -2.84
CA PRO A 93 -3.70 -12.79 -2.86
C PRO A 93 -4.93 -12.98 -1.94
N PHE A 94 -5.42 -11.94 -1.29
CA PHE A 94 -6.42 -12.04 -0.25
C PHE A 94 -7.81 -12.38 -0.79
N ASP A 95 -8.59 -13.11 0.02
CA ASP A 95 -9.99 -13.36 -0.27
C ASP A 95 -10.86 -12.15 0.09
N CYS A 96 -10.59 -11.48 1.21
CA CYS A 96 -11.33 -10.29 1.63
C CYS A 96 -10.55 -9.00 1.33
N PRO A 97 -11.22 -7.93 0.85
CA PRO A 97 -10.59 -6.62 0.73
C PRO A 97 -10.18 -6.06 2.10
N ALA A 98 -10.92 -6.38 3.16
CA ALA A 98 -10.56 -5.99 4.53
C ALA A 98 -9.21 -6.60 4.99
N ASP A 99 -8.93 -7.85 4.63
CA ASP A 99 -7.65 -8.50 4.97
C ASP A 99 -6.50 -7.87 4.19
N PHE A 100 -6.71 -7.58 2.90
CA PHE A 100 -5.73 -6.84 2.10
C PHE A 100 -5.43 -5.47 2.70
N VAL A 101 -6.46 -4.70 3.08
CA VAL A 101 -6.31 -3.38 3.70
C VAL A 101 -5.57 -3.51 5.03
N ARG A 102 -5.95 -4.46 5.88
CA ARG A 102 -5.29 -4.74 7.14
C ARG A 102 -3.80 -5.01 6.93
N GLN A 103 -3.44 -5.84 5.94
CA GLN A 103 -2.04 -6.08 5.61
C GLN A 103 -1.30 -4.78 5.24
N GLN A 104 -1.91 -3.87 4.47
CA GLN A 104 -1.26 -2.60 4.11
C GLN A 104 -0.99 -1.72 5.34
N TYR A 105 -1.91 -1.70 6.31
CA TYR A 105 -1.69 -0.98 7.57
C TYR A 105 -0.53 -1.59 8.38
N LEU A 106 -0.45 -2.92 8.47
CA LEU A 106 0.64 -3.59 9.18
C LEU A 106 1.98 -3.35 8.49
N ASP A 107 2.01 -3.49 7.17
CA ASP A 107 3.21 -3.38 6.33
C ASP A 107 3.83 -1.99 6.34
N PHE A 108 3.00 -0.97 6.17
CA PHE A 108 3.48 0.39 5.99
C PHE A 108 3.39 1.22 7.27
N LEU A 109 2.43 0.93 8.15
CA LEU A 109 2.19 1.76 9.33
C LEU A 109 2.49 1.04 10.65
N GLY A 110 2.70 -0.28 10.64
CA GLY A 110 3.01 -1.07 11.84
C GLY A 110 1.86 -1.11 12.86
N ARG A 111 0.62 -0.89 12.43
CA ARG A 111 -0.58 -0.83 13.30
C ARG A 111 -1.80 -1.43 12.61
N GLU A 112 -2.84 -1.76 13.37
CA GLU A 112 -4.14 -2.16 12.82
C GLU A 112 -4.90 -0.93 12.27
N PRO A 113 -5.73 -1.10 11.23
CA PRO A 113 -6.66 -0.05 10.83
C PRO A 113 -7.76 0.14 11.88
N ASP A 114 -8.19 1.39 12.08
CA ASP A 114 -9.45 1.65 12.76
C ASP A 114 -10.65 1.39 11.84
N ALA A 115 -11.86 1.38 12.40
CA ALA A 115 -13.09 1.08 11.66
C ALA A 115 -13.32 2.05 10.47
N SER A 116 -12.95 3.33 10.63
CA SER A 116 -13.10 4.33 9.56
C SER A 116 -12.09 4.14 8.45
N GLY A 117 -10.85 3.78 8.79
CA GLY A 117 -9.78 3.45 7.87
C GLY A 117 -10.13 2.21 7.03
N THR A 118 -10.62 1.14 7.66
CA THR A 118 -11.08 -0.05 6.94
C THR A 118 -12.19 0.29 5.97
N ALA A 119 -13.26 0.94 6.43
CA ALA A 119 -14.42 1.29 5.60
C ALA A 119 -14.04 2.20 4.41
N TYR A 120 -13.10 3.14 4.62
CA TYR A 120 -12.62 4.03 3.56
C TYR A 120 -11.94 3.25 2.42
N TRP A 121 -11.00 2.35 2.76
CA TRP A 121 -10.23 1.63 1.76
C TRP A 121 -11.02 0.50 1.11
N THR A 122 -11.85 -0.24 1.86
CA THR A 122 -12.72 -1.28 1.27
C THR A 122 -13.73 -0.66 0.30
N GLY A 123 -14.36 0.45 0.68
CA GLY A 123 -15.25 1.21 -0.21
C GLY A 123 -14.56 1.60 -1.53
N ARG A 124 -13.32 2.08 -1.47
CA ARG A 124 -12.53 2.40 -2.69
C ARG A 124 -12.24 1.20 -3.56
N LEU A 125 -11.90 0.05 -2.97
CA LEU A 125 -11.65 -1.20 -3.70
C LEU A 125 -12.94 -1.69 -4.39
N HIS A 126 -14.09 -1.53 -3.73
CA HIS A 126 -15.40 -1.79 -4.32
C HIS A 126 -15.73 -0.82 -5.46
N ASP A 127 -15.39 0.46 -5.31
CA ASP A 127 -15.53 1.53 -6.33
C ASP A 127 -14.43 1.51 -7.41
N ALA A 128 -13.85 0.34 -7.67
CA ALA A 128 -12.89 0.08 -8.73
C ALA A 128 -11.49 0.67 -8.63
N THR A 129 -11.09 1.13 -7.43
CA THR A 129 -9.67 1.44 -7.16
C THR A 129 -8.83 0.16 -7.24
N LEU A 130 -7.66 0.25 -7.87
CA LEU A 130 -6.71 -0.87 -7.96
C LEU A 130 -5.95 -1.05 -6.63
N GLY A 131 -5.63 -2.28 -6.26
CA GLY A 131 -4.81 -2.55 -5.06
C GLY A 131 -3.46 -1.88 -5.09
N SER A 132 -2.84 -1.87 -6.27
CA SER A 132 -1.61 -1.14 -6.55
C SER A 132 -1.72 0.35 -6.23
N ASP A 133 -2.88 0.98 -6.48
CA ASP A 133 -3.10 2.39 -6.13
C ASP A 133 -3.34 2.58 -4.62
N VAL A 134 -3.97 1.62 -3.95
CA VAL A 134 -4.05 1.58 -2.48
C VAL A 134 -2.64 1.48 -1.89
N ILE A 135 -1.85 0.48 -2.29
CA ILE A 135 -0.47 0.28 -1.84
C ILE A 135 0.38 1.53 -2.09
N ARG A 136 0.28 2.15 -3.28
CA ARG A 136 0.99 3.40 -3.59
C ARG A 136 0.61 4.55 -2.66
N SER A 137 -0.64 4.61 -2.21
CA SER A 137 -1.09 5.61 -1.25
C SER A 137 -0.42 5.42 0.11
N PHE A 138 -0.25 4.17 0.58
CA PHE A 138 0.52 3.87 1.79
C PHE A 138 2.02 4.12 1.60
N LEU A 139 2.59 3.67 0.48
CA LEU A 139 4.00 3.86 0.11
C LEU A 139 4.40 5.35 0.12
N GLY A 140 3.56 6.22 -0.41
CA GLY A 140 3.78 7.67 -0.46
C GLY A 140 3.27 8.46 0.75
N SER A 141 2.74 7.78 1.78
CA SER A 141 2.13 8.45 2.94
C SER A 141 3.14 9.22 3.79
N SER A 142 2.67 10.18 4.59
CA SER A 142 3.50 10.86 5.58
C SER A 142 3.99 9.93 6.70
N GLU A 143 3.26 8.86 7.01
CA GLU A 143 3.64 7.90 8.05
C GLU A 143 4.74 6.93 7.60
N PHE A 144 4.75 6.55 6.32
CA PHE A 144 5.76 5.64 5.76
C PHE A 144 6.76 6.37 4.85
N GLY A 145 6.30 6.90 3.72
CA GLY A 145 7.18 7.45 2.69
C GLY A 145 8.02 8.63 3.15
N ALA A 146 7.43 9.56 3.90
CA ALA A 146 8.18 10.70 4.43
C ALA A 146 9.24 10.30 5.48
N ALA A 147 9.08 9.16 6.15
CA ALA A 147 10.03 8.66 7.14
C ALA A 147 11.11 7.75 6.53
N VAL A 148 10.72 6.85 5.62
CA VAL A 148 11.62 5.86 5.03
C VAL A 148 12.49 6.47 3.92
N ALA A 149 11.93 7.38 3.11
CA ALA A 149 12.65 7.89 1.94
C ALA A 149 13.95 8.66 2.28
N PRO A 150 14.01 9.54 3.30
CA PRO A 150 15.25 10.19 3.70
C PRO A 150 16.31 9.19 4.22
N VAL A 151 15.89 8.19 4.99
CA VAL A 151 16.78 7.13 5.50
C VAL A 151 17.36 6.31 4.36
N MET A 152 16.53 5.91 3.39
CA MET A 152 17.01 5.19 2.20
C MET A 152 17.97 6.04 1.36
N ARG A 153 17.73 7.34 1.22
CA ARG A 153 18.66 8.25 0.52
C ARG A 153 19.99 8.39 1.25
N ALA A 154 19.96 8.53 2.58
CA ALA A 154 21.16 8.56 3.41
C ALA A 154 22.00 7.28 3.22
N TYR A 155 21.35 6.11 3.24
CA TYR A 155 22.03 4.83 2.99
C TYR A 155 22.62 4.75 1.57
N LEU A 156 21.80 5.03 0.55
CA LEU A 156 22.22 4.95 -0.86
C LEU A 156 23.35 5.93 -1.18
N ALA A 157 23.35 7.14 -0.61
CA ALA A 157 24.42 8.10 -0.82
C ALA A 157 25.73 7.69 -0.14
N THR A 158 25.64 6.98 0.99
CA THR A 158 26.80 6.56 1.80
C THR A 158 27.45 5.28 1.27
N HIS A 159 26.66 4.34 0.73
CA HIS A 159 27.18 3.03 0.28
C HIS A 159 27.05 2.75 -1.22
N GLY A 160 26.25 3.53 -1.95
CA GLY A 160 26.04 3.36 -3.39
C GLY A 160 25.29 2.10 -3.81
N THR A 161 24.75 1.34 -2.86
CA THR A 161 24.02 0.10 -3.10
C THR A 161 22.84 -0.03 -2.14
N TYR A 162 22.00 -1.06 -2.34
CA TYR A 162 20.86 -1.35 -1.48
C TYR A 162 21.29 -1.80 -0.07
N PRO A 163 20.44 -1.61 0.96
CA PRO A 163 20.76 -2.01 2.32
C PRO A 163 20.81 -3.53 2.47
N PRO A 164 21.69 -4.07 3.33
CA PRO A 164 21.86 -5.52 3.49
C PRO A 164 20.68 -6.17 4.23
N THR A 165 20.01 -5.44 5.12
CA THR A 165 18.90 -5.96 5.94
C THR A 165 17.79 -4.92 6.13
N ALA A 166 16.56 -5.39 6.36
CA ALA A 166 15.44 -4.52 6.70
C ALA A 166 15.57 -3.94 8.12
N ASP A 167 16.17 -4.68 9.06
CA ASP A 167 16.34 -4.24 10.45
C ASP A 167 17.23 -3.00 10.55
N LEU A 168 18.30 -2.93 9.73
CA LEU A 168 19.16 -1.76 9.67
C LEU A 168 18.36 -0.50 9.32
N ILE A 169 17.49 -0.59 8.31
CA ILE A 169 16.67 0.53 7.89
C ILE A 169 15.56 0.83 8.89
N THR A 170 14.89 -0.19 9.43
CA THR A 170 13.81 0.00 10.41
C THR A 170 14.33 0.70 11.67
N GLY A 171 15.54 0.35 12.14
CA GLY A 171 16.21 1.03 13.25
C GLY A 171 16.47 2.51 12.93
N ALA A 172 17.10 2.80 11.78
CA ALA A 172 17.36 4.18 11.36
C ALA A 172 16.08 5.01 11.14
N VAL A 173 14.99 4.39 10.69
CA VAL A 173 13.66 5.03 10.60
C VAL A 173 13.09 5.35 11.98
N ALA A 174 13.34 4.52 12.98
CA ALA A 174 12.95 4.83 14.37
C ALA A 174 13.74 6.04 14.90
N ASP A 175 15.05 6.10 14.65
CA ASP A 175 15.87 7.25 15.03
C ASP A 175 15.43 8.54 14.32
N PHE A 176 15.14 8.47 13.02
CA PHE A 176 14.60 9.60 12.25
C PHE A 176 13.26 10.09 12.83
N ARG A 177 12.36 9.18 13.19
CA ARG A 177 11.09 9.51 13.86
C ARG A 177 11.29 10.14 15.24
N ASN A 178 12.39 9.81 15.92
CA ASN A 178 12.79 10.40 17.20
C ASN A 178 13.54 11.73 17.05
N GLY A 179 13.70 12.25 15.83
CA GLY A 179 14.26 13.57 15.56
C GLY A 179 15.66 13.58 14.98
N ALA A 180 16.28 12.41 14.70
CA ALA A 180 17.54 12.37 13.99
C ALA A 180 17.39 12.94 12.59
N THR A 181 18.37 13.75 12.17
CA THR A 181 18.44 14.34 10.83
C THR A 181 18.96 13.32 9.81
N PRO A 182 18.70 13.52 8.50
CA PRO A 182 19.28 12.66 7.47
C PRO A 182 20.82 12.64 7.48
N ALA A 183 21.47 13.73 7.93
CA ALA A 183 22.92 13.80 8.07
C ALA A 183 23.43 12.93 9.23
N GLU A 184 22.77 12.96 10.39
CA GLU A 184 23.11 12.10 11.53
C GLU A 184 22.89 10.62 11.18
N ILE A 185 21.80 10.28 10.47
CA ILE A 185 21.56 8.92 9.98
C ILE A 185 22.64 8.49 8.97
N ALA A 186 23.01 9.35 8.03
CA ALA A 186 24.10 9.06 7.10
C ALA A 186 25.45 8.87 7.83
N GLU A 187 25.70 9.65 8.89
CA GLU A 187 26.91 9.52 9.69
C GLU A 187 26.95 8.19 10.45
N GLN A 188 25.81 7.72 10.97
CA GLN A 188 25.70 6.37 11.56
C GLN A 188 26.05 5.28 10.54
N PHE A 189 25.51 5.37 9.33
CA PHE A 189 25.82 4.45 8.25
C PHE A 189 27.30 4.50 7.84
N ALA A 190 27.90 5.69 7.84
CA ALA A 190 29.31 5.86 7.52
C ALA A 190 30.27 5.26 8.56
N GLN A 191 29.79 4.84 9.74
CA GLN A 191 30.62 4.16 10.76
C GLN A 191 30.92 2.70 10.43
N ASP A 192 30.31 2.13 9.39
CA ASP A 192 30.64 0.76 8.98
C ASP A 192 32.12 0.67 8.51
N SER A 193 32.74 -0.47 8.75
CA SER A 193 34.17 -0.65 8.48
C SER A 193 34.56 -0.46 7.01
N ALA A 194 33.67 -0.79 6.07
CA ALA A 194 33.97 -0.65 4.65
C ALA A 194 33.96 0.82 4.23
N THR A 195 33.01 1.62 4.73
CA THR A 195 33.02 3.07 4.47
C THR A 195 34.20 3.74 5.15
N GLN A 196 34.49 3.43 6.43
CA GLN A 196 35.64 4.00 7.16
C GLN A 196 36.99 3.68 6.52
N ALA A 197 37.11 2.57 5.80
CA ALA A 197 38.35 2.20 5.10
C ALA A 197 38.61 3.01 3.82
N LEU A 198 37.60 3.69 3.27
CA LEU A 198 37.77 4.56 2.10
C LEU A 198 38.57 5.81 2.48
N SER A 199 39.48 6.23 1.62
CA SER A 199 40.01 7.60 1.64
C SER A 199 38.90 8.63 1.37
N ASP A 200 39.17 9.90 1.66
CA ASP A 200 38.19 10.97 1.42
C ASP A 200 37.91 11.15 -0.08
N GLU A 201 38.93 11.00 -0.94
CA GLU A 201 38.74 11.01 -2.41
C GLU A 201 37.83 9.88 -2.89
N GLU A 202 38.01 8.67 -2.35
CA GLU A 202 37.18 7.50 -2.68
C GLU A 202 35.75 7.67 -2.16
N PHE A 203 35.57 8.21 -0.95
CA PHE A 203 34.26 8.47 -0.38
C PHE A 203 33.49 9.55 -1.17
N VAL A 204 34.13 10.68 -1.51
CA VAL A 204 33.53 11.70 -2.37
C VAL A 204 33.14 11.11 -3.73
N THR A 205 34.03 10.31 -4.32
CA THR A 205 33.76 9.63 -5.60
C THR A 205 32.57 8.67 -5.50
N LEU A 206 32.44 7.94 -4.39
CA LEU A 206 31.30 7.07 -4.11
C LEU A 206 30.01 7.88 -4.04
N VAL A 207 29.97 8.97 -3.26
CA VAL A 207 28.77 9.83 -3.12
C VAL A 207 28.33 10.35 -4.49
N TYR A 208 29.28 10.84 -5.29
CA TYR A 208 28.99 11.36 -6.63
C TYR A 208 28.46 10.30 -7.59
N ASN A 209 29.05 9.10 -7.60
CA ASN A 209 28.53 8.00 -8.41
C ASN A 209 27.16 7.52 -7.93
N SER A 210 26.91 7.55 -6.63
CA SER A 210 25.65 7.12 -6.03
C SER A 210 24.52 8.09 -6.34
N VAL A 211 24.76 9.39 -6.14
CA VAL A 211 23.75 10.45 -6.28
C VAL A 211 23.63 10.91 -7.74
N TYR A 212 24.74 11.21 -8.41
CA TYR A 212 24.74 11.85 -9.74
C TYR A 212 25.00 10.88 -10.89
N LYS A 213 25.36 9.62 -10.61
CA LYS A 213 25.69 8.60 -11.61
C LYS A 213 26.87 9.01 -12.51
N ARG A 214 27.82 9.77 -11.93
CA ARG A 214 29.07 10.19 -12.57
C ARG A 214 30.16 10.39 -11.52
N ASN A 215 31.41 10.39 -11.96
CA ASN A 215 32.52 10.86 -11.14
C ASN A 215 32.43 12.38 -10.89
N PRO A 216 33.00 12.87 -9.76
CA PRO A 216 33.22 14.29 -9.57
C PRO A 216 34.15 14.84 -10.66
N SER A 217 33.93 16.09 -11.04
CA SER A 217 34.81 16.79 -11.97
C SER A 217 36.14 17.16 -11.30
N TYR A 218 37.10 17.60 -12.12
CA TYR A 218 38.40 18.09 -11.65
C TYR A 218 38.31 19.24 -10.62
N LEU A 219 37.23 20.03 -10.65
CA LEU A 219 37.03 21.12 -9.68
C LEU A 219 36.23 20.67 -8.44
N GLU A 220 35.34 19.69 -8.58
CA GLU A 220 34.46 19.24 -7.50
C GLU A 220 35.21 18.37 -6.50
N LEU A 221 35.99 17.39 -6.96
CA LEU A 221 36.69 16.46 -6.08
C LEU A 221 37.58 17.16 -5.03
N PRO A 222 38.53 18.04 -5.41
CA PRO A 222 39.38 18.69 -4.42
C PRO A 222 38.62 19.62 -3.48
N ALA A 223 37.54 20.26 -3.95
CA ALA A 223 36.73 21.13 -3.11
C ALA A 223 35.95 20.35 -2.04
N GLU A 224 35.42 19.17 -2.39
CA GLU A 224 34.70 18.31 -1.45
C GLU A 224 35.63 17.60 -0.46
N VAL A 225 36.83 17.20 -0.89
CA VAL A 225 37.87 16.67 0.01
C VAL A 225 38.28 17.73 1.03
N ASP A 226 38.53 18.98 0.58
CA ASP A 226 38.86 20.09 1.48
C ASP A 226 37.74 20.33 2.52
N ARG A 227 36.47 20.13 2.15
CA ARG A 227 35.36 20.21 3.12
C ARG A 227 35.44 19.14 4.21
N LEU A 228 35.79 17.90 3.86
CA LEU A 228 35.95 16.80 4.82
C LEU A 228 37.14 17.07 5.75
N GLU A 229 38.28 17.51 5.19
CA GLU A 229 39.48 17.86 5.95
C GLU A 229 39.25 19.03 6.92
N ASN A 230 38.35 19.95 6.56
CA ASN A 230 37.96 21.10 7.40
C ASN A 230 36.72 20.85 8.27
N GLY A 231 36.39 19.58 8.55
CA GLY A 231 35.44 19.20 9.61
C GLY A 231 34.00 18.93 9.16
N THR A 232 33.72 18.91 7.86
CA THR A 232 32.44 18.33 7.37
C THR A 232 32.47 16.83 7.62
N THR A 233 31.43 16.28 8.23
CA THR A 233 31.35 14.82 8.42
C THR A 233 31.00 14.10 7.12
N ARG A 234 31.23 12.79 7.07
CA ARG A 234 30.85 11.98 5.90
C ARG A 234 29.32 11.95 5.73
N GLY A 235 28.59 11.89 6.84
CA GLY A 235 27.15 12.00 6.86
C GLY A 235 26.64 13.34 6.35
N ASP A 236 27.25 14.45 6.76
CA ASP A 236 26.89 15.80 6.26
C ASP A 236 27.12 15.92 4.75
N LEU A 237 28.25 15.40 4.25
CA LEU A 237 28.55 15.43 2.82
C LEU A 237 27.54 14.57 2.03
N ALA A 238 27.37 13.30 2.41
CA ALA A 238 26.47 12.38 1.72
C ALA A 238 25.02 12.88 1.74
N SER A 239 24.52 13.29 2.91
CA SER A 239 23.16 13.82 3.08
C SER A 239 22.98 15.15 2.33
N GLY A 240 23.97 16.04 2.40
CA GLY A 240 23.97 17.32 1.71
C GLY A 240 23.75 17.21 0.20
N HIS A 241 24.35 16.21 -0.44
CA HIS A 241 24.09 15.91 -1.86
C HIS A 241 22.76 15.20 -2.09
N ALA A 242 22.42 14.21 -1.25
CA ALA A 242 21.25 13.36 -1.40
C ALA A 242 19.91 14.11 -1.23
N GLU A 243 19.85 15.11 -0.34
CA GLU A 243 18.62 15.83 -0.01
C GLU A 243 18.36 17.07 -0.90
N THR A 244 19.29 17.40 -1.81
CA THR A 244 19.02 18.41 -2.85
C THR A 244 17.85 18.02 -3.75
N SER A 245 17.27 18.97 -4.50
CA SER A 245 16.26 18.65 -5.52
C SER A 245 16.76 17.62 -6.53
N ILE A 246 18.00 17.80 -7.01
CA ILE A 246 18.66 16.89 -7.95
C ILE A 246 18.93 15.54 -7.29
N GLY A 247 19.44 15.50 -6.06
CA GLY A 247 19.73 14.25 -5.35
C GLY A 247 18.47 13.41 -5.13
N ARG A 248 17.38 14.05 -4.67
CA ARG A 248 16.08 13.39 -4.49
C ARG A 248 15.52 12.85 -5.80
N GLU A 249 15.63 13.61 -6.89
CA GLU A 249 15.22 13.16 -8.21
C GLU A 249 16.05 11.95 -8.68
N ARG A 250 17.38 12.03 -8.59
CA ARG A 250 18.29 11.00 -9.09
C ARG A 250 18.25 9.69 -8.31
N LEU A 251 17.95 9.75 -7.01
CA LEU A 251 17.81 8.57 -6.16
C LEU A 251 16.38 8.02 -6.13
N SER A 252 15.40 8.73 -6.70
CA SER A 252 13.97 8.40 -6.55
C SER A 252 13.60 6.98 -6.96
N THR A 253 14.21 6.46 -8.03
CA THR A 253 13.93 5.10 -8.52
C THR A 253 14.40 4.05 -7.51
N GLU A 254 15.66 4.12 -7.10
CA GLU A 254 16.29 3.21 -6.13
C GLU A 254 15.55 3.25 -4.79
N VAL A 255 15.21 4.45 -4.31
CA VAL A 255 14.42 4.64 -3.09
C VAL A 255 13.04 3.99 -3.22
N THR A 256 12.35 4.19 -4.33
CA THR A 256 11.01 3.60 -4.56
C THR A 256 11.07 2.07 -4.56
N VAL A 257 12.07 1.47 -5.23
CA VAL A 257 12.25 0.02 -5.24
C VAL A 257 12.54 -0.49 -3.83
N ALA A 258 13.49 0.13 -3.12
CA ALA A 258 13.83 -0.28 -1.75
C ALA A 258 12.64 -0.18 -0.79
N MET A 259 11.83 0.88 -0.90
CA MET A 259 10.63 1.06 -0.10
C MET A 259 9.54 0.03 -0.40
N ILE A 260 9.41 -0.41 -1.66
CA ILE A 260 8.47 -1.48 -2.03
C ILE A 260 8.91 -2.82 -1.44
N TYR A 261 10.22 -3.14 -1.50
CA TYR A 261 10.78 -4.30 -0.81
C TYR A 261 10.50 -4.25 0.70
N LEU A 262 10.78 -3.11 1.34
CA LEU A 262 10.58 -2.96 2.78
C LEU A 262 9.10 -3.09 3.17
N GLY A 263 8.22 -2.33 2.52
CA GLY A 263 6.80 -2.32 2.86
C GLY A 263 6.08 -3.60 2.45
N MET A 264 6.19 -4.02 1.19
CA MET A 264 5.42 -5.16 0.70
C MET A 264 6.05 -6.51 1.02
N LEU A 265 7.38 -6.62 1.14
CA LEU A 265 8.05 -7.89 1.36
C LEU A 265 8.64 -8.02 2.77
N GLY A 266 8.68 -6.94 3.56
CA GLY A 266 9.22 -6.96 4.92
C GLY A 266 10.73 -7.29 4.97
N ARG A 267 11.44 -7.12 3.85
CA ARG A 267 12.86 -7.45 3.73
C ARG A 267 13.60 -6.44 2.86
N ALA A 268 14.93 -6.44 2.96
CA ALA A 268 15.76 -5.68 2.05
C ALA A 268 15.79 -6.31 0.64
N PRO A 269 16.11 -5.53 -0.41
CA PRO A 269 16.40 -6.07 -1.73
C PRO A 269 17.56 -7.08 -1.70
N ASP A 270 17.55 -7.99 -2.65
CA ASP A 270 18.66 -8.90 -2.94
C ASP A 270 19.31 -8.51 -4.28
N PRO A 271 20.53 -8.97 -4.61
CA PRO A 271 21.22 -8.54 -5.83
C PRO A 271 20.40 -8.77 -7.10
N GLN A 272 19.77 -9.95 -7.24
CA GLN A 272 19.00 -10.30 -8.44
C GLN A 272 17.75 -9.43 -8.56
N GLY A 273 17.04 -9.23 -7.43
CA GLY A 273 15.88 -8.37 -7.35
C GLY A 273 16.20 -6.91 -7.67
N TRP A 274 17.31 -6.39 -7.12
CA TRP A 274 17.77 -5.03 -7.37
C TRP A 274 18.08 -4.79 -8.85
N ASP A 275 18.88 -5.67 -9.45
CA ASP A 275 19.28 -5.60 -10.86
C ASP A 275 18.09 -5.76 -11.81
N TYR A 276 17.05 -6.49 -11.41
CA TYR A 276 15.84 -6.65 -12.19
C TYR A 276 14.90 -5.44 -12.08
N TRP A 277 14.61 -4.97 -10.87
CA TRP A 277 13.55 -3.99 -10.63
C TRP A 277 13.99 -2.55 -10.83
N VAL A 278 15.24 -2.19 -10.51
CA VAL A 278 15.71 -0.79 -10.67
C VAL A 278 15.65 -0.33 -12.13
N PRO A 279 16.20 -1.05 -13.13
CA PRO A 279 16.10 -0.63 -14.53
C PRO A 279 14.66 -0.55 -15.02
N LYS A 280 13.81 -1.50 -14.60
CA LYS A 280 12.39 -1.54 -14.97
C LYS A 280 11.60 -0.36 -14.36
N ALA A 281 11.95 0.06 -13.16
CA ALA A 281 11.36 1.21 -12.50
C ALA A 281 11.77 2.56 -13.14
N ARG A 282 12.88 2.62 -13.88
CA ARG A 282 13.27 3.84 -14.65
C ARG A 282 12.43 4.08 -15.89
N VAL A 283 11.93 3.01 -16.52
CA VAL A 283 11.19 3.07 -17.79
C VAL A 283 9.69 2.82 -17.64
N SER A 284 9.22 2.55 -16.42
CA SER A 284 7.81 2.32 -16.10
C SER A 284 7.34 3.23 -14.99
N ASN A 285 6.03 3.25 -14.76
CA ASN A 285 5.45 3.98 -13.63
C ASN A 285 5.41 3.10 -12.37
N THR A 286 5.31 3.74 -11.21
CA THR A 286 5.25 3.05 -9.90
C THR A 286 4.07 2.09 -9.79
N HIS A 287 2.97 2.31 -10.54
CA HIS A 287 1.84 1.38 -10.57
C HIS A 287 2.23 0.02 -11.15
N VAL A 288 2.93 -0.01 -12.29
CA VAL A 288 3.41 -1.26 -12.90
C VAL A 288 4.35 -2.01 -11.97
N LEU A 289 5.23 -1.26 -11.28
CA LEU A 289 6.15 -1.81 -10.29
C LEU A 289 5.39 -2.47 -9.13
N VAL A 290 4.55 -1.70 -8.42
CA VAL A 290 3.78 -2.19 -7.27
C VAL A 290 2.87 -3.36 -7.65
N ASN A 291 2.18 -3.28 -8.79
CA ASN A 291 1.35 -4.38 -9.28
C ASN A 291 2.18 -5.64 -9.51
N GLY A 292 3.40 -5.52 -10.03
CA GLY A 292 4.32 -6.65 -10.22
C GLY A 292 4.70 -7.36 -8.93
N PHE A 293 4.88 -6.60 -7.83
CA PHE A 293 5.12 -7.18 -6.50
C PHE A 293 3.83 -7.78 -5.92
N GLN A 294 2.70 -7.08 -6.02
CA GLN A 294 1.42 -7.50 -5.45
C GLN A 294 0.96 -8.87 -5.97
N VAL A 295 1.14 -9.14 -7.26
CA VAL A 295 0.73 -10.42 -7.88
C VAL A 295 1.84 -11.47 -7.86
N SER A 296 2.97 -11.21 -7.20
CA SER A 296 4.10 -12.14 -7.15
C SER A 296 3.82 -13.30 -6.19
N SER A 297 4.35 -14.48 -6.52
CA SER A 297 4.34 -15.63 -5.60
C SER A 297 5.15 -15.41 -4.33
N GLU A 298 6.02 -14.41 -4.31
CA GLU A 298 6.74 -14.00 -3.11
C GLU A 298 5.84 -13.23 -2.14
N TYR A 299 5.13 -12.21 -2.64
CA TYR A 299 4.16 -11.48 -1.83
C TYR A 299 3.06 -12.41 -1.34
N GLU A 300 2.58 -13.31 -2.20
CA GLU A 300 1.61 -14.35 -1.82
C GLU A 300 2.09 -15.18 -0.63
N ARG A 301 3.30 -15.77 -0.72
CA ARG A 301 3.87 -16.58 0.37
C ARG A 301 4.11 -15.83 1.67
N ARG A 302 4.30 -14.52 1.61
CA ARG A 302 4.53 -13.69 2.80
C ARG A 302 3.25 -13.48 3.61
N VAL A 303 2.13 -13.27 2.91
CA VAL A 303 0.88 -12.82 3.52
C VAL A 303 -0.17 -13.92 3.66
N SER A 304 0.11 -15.11 3.13
CA SER A 304 -0.64 -16.36 3.34
C SER A 304 -0.25 -17.05 4.64
#